data_AF-W2T2N5-F1
#
_entry.id   AF-W2T2N5-F1
#
_cell.length_a   1.000
_cell.length_b   1.000
_cell.length_c   1.000
_cell.angle_alpha   90.00
_cell.angle_beta   90.00
_cell.angle_gamma   90.00
#
_symmetry.space_group_name_H-M   'P 1'
#
loop_
_entity.id
_entity.type
_entity.pdbx_description
1 polymer ?
#
loop_
_entity_poly.entity_id
_entity_poly.type
_entity_poly.pdbx_seq_one_letter_code
_entity_poly.pdbx_strand_id
1 'polypeptide(L)'
;MGVDTNCRLLEADCHDMPLEDASKDAAYAIYSLKYFPQLEGVVKEVARILKPGGKFLVYDLIQTEKYDEKNEEHVEIVEGLEYACGMPSLHTRNDLLSAAERYDLILEEEEDLAVTNGNAFHYCFSHSPLFMWLIGSPFIRNLISIGQRLRILPKGFHKFNAIFLSGTVQKIVNGGRLGILSGSKIFVFKKK
;
A
#
# COMPACT_ATOMS: atom_id res chain seq x y z
N MET A 1 -3.84 -1.08 32.55
CA MET A 1 -2.40 -0.86 32.29
C MET A 1 -2.28 -0.50 30.84
N GLY A 2 -2.16 0.79 30.55
CA GLY A 2 -2.33 1.35 29.21
C GLY A 2 -1.00 1.73 28.57
N VAL A 3 -1.05 1.89 27.25
CA VAL A 3 0.06 2.41 26.43
C VAL A 3 0.11 3.94 26.43
N ASP A 4 -0.82 4.61 27.12
CA ASP A 4 -1.01 6.06 27.13
C ASP A 4 0.19 6.83 27.69
N THR A 5 0.99 6.23 28.57
CA THR A 5 2.24 6.82 29.06
C THR A 5 3.40 6.71 28.08
N ASN A 6 3.34 5.76 27.14
CA ASN A 6 4.40 5.45 26.17
C ASN A 6 4.03 5.83 24.72
N CYS A 7 2.77 6.18 24.46
CA CYS A 7 2.24 6.45 23.13
C CYS A 7 1.47 7.78 23.12
N ARG A 8 1.79 8.63 22.15
CA ARG A 8 1.07 9.88 21.89
C ARG A 8 0.60 9.88 20.45
N LEU A 9 -0.68 10.20 20.23
CA LEU A 9 -1.22 10.48 18.90
C LEU A 9 -0.93 11.93 18.54
N LEU A 10 -0.47 12.14 17.31
CA LEU A 10 -0.20 13.46 16.75
C LEU A 10 -0.88 13.54 15.39
N GLU A 11 -1.70 14.57 15.22
CA GLU A 11 -2.26 14.94 13.93
C GLU A 11 -1.34 15.99 13.30
N ALA A 12 -0.83 15.70 12.11
CA ALA A 12 0.11 16.56 11.38
C ALA A 12 0.16 16.20 9.90
N ASP A 13 0.64 17.13 9.07
CA ASP A 13 1.07 16.82 7.71
C ASP A 13 2.43 16.12 7.75
N CYS A 14 2.57 15.02 7.01
CA CYS A 14 3.85 14.31 6.91
C CYS A 14 4.94 15.11 6.16
N HIS A 15 4.59 16.21 5.50
CA HIS A 15 5.54 17.16 4.90
C HIS A 15 5.99 18.27 5.86
N ASP A 16 5.39 18.38 7.04
CA ASP A 16 5.74 19.35 8.08
C ASP A 16 5.41 18.78 9.46
N MET A 17 6.25 17.84 9.93
CA MET A 17 5.98 17.15 11.19
C MET A 17 6.36 18.04 12.38
N PRO A 18 5.49 18.20 13.41
CA PRO A 18 5.77 18.99 14.62
C PRO A 18 6.67 18.21 15.60
N LEU A 19 7.80 17.75 15.09
CA LEU A 19 8.82 16.98 15.78
C LEU A 19 10.16 17.68 15.58
N GLU A 20 10.98 17.68 16.62
CA GLU A 20 12.30 18.29 16.56
C GLU A 20 13.25 17.50 15.66
N ASP A 21 14.18 18.20 15.03
CA ASP A 21 15.28 17.62 14.27
C ASP A 21 16.08 16.66 15.14
N ALA A 22 16.52 15.54 14.56
CA ALA A 22 17.33 14.53 15.24
C ALA A 22 16.79 14.09 16.62
N SER A 23 15.46 13.99 16.76
CA SER A 23 14.81 13.61 18.02
C SER A 23 14.39 12.14 18.08
N LYS A 24 14.32 11.43 16.95
CA LYS A 24 13.81 10.05 16.86
C LYS A 24 14.91 9.05 16.54
N ASP A 25 14.90 7.92 17.25
CA ASP A 25 15.82 6.81 17.00
C ASP A 25 15.35 5.94 15.82
N ALA A 26 14.04 5.87 15.60
CA ALA A 26 13.44 5.13 14.51
C ALA A 26 12.14 5.77 14.02
N ALA A 27 11.81 5.50 12.75
CA ALA A 27 10.54 5.82 12.11
C ALA A 27 10.07 4.62 11.28
N TYR A 28 8.77 4.48 11.06
CA TYR A 28 8.23 3.47 10.16
C TYR A 28 7.04 4.02 9.36
N ALA A 29 6.92 3.56 8.13
CA ALA A 29 5.79 3.83 7.25
C ALA A 29 5.24 2.49 6.74
N ILE A 30 4.08 2.09 7.27
CA ILE A 30 3.43 0.82 6.94
C ILE A 30 2.16 1.12 6.17
N TYR A 31 2.13 0.71 4.91
CA TYR A 31 1.03 0.90 3.97
C TYR A 31 0.55 2.37 3.88
N SER A 32 1.46 3.34 3.98
CA SER A 32 1.12 4.76 4.04
C SER A 32 1.74 5.63 2.94
N LEU A 33 2.93 5.31 2.43
CA LEU A 33 3.65 6.16 1.48
C LEU A 33 2.98 6.20 0.09
N LYS A 34 2.30 5.12 -0.32
CA LYS A 34 1.57 5.05 -1.60
C LYS A 34 0.45 6.07 -1.77
N TYR A 35 0.02 6.75 -0.70
CA TYR A 35 -0.98 7.82 -0.80
C TYR A 35 -0.37 9.18 -1.15
N PHE A 36 0.95 9.31 -1.10
CA PHE A 36 1.65 10.54 -1.46
C PHE A 36 2.03 10.51 -2.94
N PRO A 37 1.72 11.54 -3.74
CA PRO A 37 2.13 11.59 -5.15
C PRO A 37 3.65 11.65 -5.33
N GLN A 38 4.37 12.19 -4.35
CA GLN A 38 5.82 12.30 -4.36
C GLN A 38 6.36 11.90 -2.98
N LEU A 39 7.36 11.02 -2.97
CA LEU A 39 8.00 10.57 -1.73
C LEU A 39 8.95 11.62 -1.15
N GLU A 40 9.48 12.51 -1.99
CA GLU A 40 10.60 13.38 -1.64
C GLU A 40 10.36 14.22 -0.37
N GLY A 41 9.21 14.89 -0.29
CA GLY A 41 8.90 15.75 0.86
C GLY A 41 8.71 14.99 2.17
N VAL A 42 8.04 13.83 2.13
CA VAL A 42 7.84 12.99 3.32
C VAL A 42 9.16 12.35 3.77
N VAL A 43 9.96 11.86 2.83
CA VAL A 43 11.26 11.25 3.13
C VAL A 43 12.24 12.28 3.71
N LYS A 44 12.22 13.52 3.21
CA LYS A 44 12.97 14.64 3.79
C LYS A 44 12.63 14.87 5.25
N GLU A 45 11.33 14.91 5.58
CA GLU A 45 10.87 15.13 6.95
C GLU A 45 11.23 13.97 7.87
N VAL A 46 11.10 12.73 7.39
CA VAL A 46 11.56 11.54 8.13
C VAL A 46 13.06 11.62 8.38
N ALA A 47 13.86 11.98 7.38
CA ALA A 47 15.29 12.16 7.55
C ALA A 47 15.58 13.27 8.57
N ARG A 48 14.90 14.42 8.52
CA ARG A 48 15.08 15.53 9.46
C ARG A 48 14.90 15.10 10.91
N ILE A 49 13.82 14.39 11.23
CA ILE A 49 13.49 14.01 12.62
C ILE A 49 14.36 12.88 13.17
N LEU A 50 14.98 12.07 12.30
CA LEU A 50 15.83 10.95 12.72
C LEU A 50 17.20 11.43 13.24
N LYS A 51 17.72 10.78 14.29
CA LYS A 51 19.12 10.94 14.73
C LYS A 51 20.09 10.35 13.71
N PRO A 52 21.36 10.80 13.66
CA PRO A 52 22.41 10.07 12.93
C PRO A 52 22.47 8.61 13.41
N GLY A 53 22.48 7.67 12.47
CA GLY A 53 22.38 6.23 12.73
C GLY A 53 20.97 5.71 13.03
N GLY A 54 19.96 6.57 13.09
CA GLY A 54 18.56 6.19 13.25
C GLY A 54 18.01 5.42 12.04
N LYS A 55 16.94 4.64 12.25
CA LYS A 55 16.40 3.75 11.22
C LYS A 55 15.04 4.21 10.68
N PHE A 56 14.81 3.99 9.39
CA PHE A 56 13.51 4.18 8.76
C PHE A 56 13.05 2.87 8.09
N LEU A 57 11.92 2.32 8.52
CA LEU A 57 11.33 1.14 7.91
C LEU A 57 10.19 1.53 6.97
N VAL A 58 10.17 0.99 5.76
CA VAL A 58 9.08 1.12 4.81
C VAL A 58 8.54 -0.24 4.46
N TYR A 59 7.23 -0.43 4.60
CA TYR A 59 6.51 -1.62 4.17
C TYR A 59 5.23 -1.18 3.46
N ASP A 60 5.20 -1.23 2.13
CA ASP A 60 4.07 -0.71 1.35
C ASP A 60 3.77 -1.58 0.12
N LEU A 61 2.66 -1.26 -0.55
CA LEU A 61 2.34 -1.78 -1.87
C LEU A 61 3.07 -0.94 -2.93
N ILE A 62 3.94 -1.59 -3.70
CA ILE A 62 4.71 -0.98 -4.77
C ILE A 62 4.42 -1.63 -6.12
N GLN A 63 4.64 -0.86 -7.18
CA GLN A 63 4.68 -1.38 -8.55
C GLN A 63 6.04 -2.04 -8.79
N THR A 64 6.04 -3.17 -9.50
CA THR A 64 7.28 -3.90 -9.83
C THR A 64 7.73 -3.61 -11.25
N GLU A 65 8.96 -4.02 -11.56
CA GLU A 65 9.55 -3.97 -12.90
C GLU A 65 8.83 -4.82 -13.95
N LYS A 66 7.89 -5.69 -13.55
CA LYS A 66 7.08 -6.49 -14.50
C LYS A 66 5.88 -5.72 -15.05
N TYR A 67 5.54 -4.59 -14.45
CA TYR A 67 4.48 -3.75 -14.98
C TYR A 67 4.88 -3.22 -16.36
N ASP A 68 3.91 -3.18 -17.26
CA ASP A 68 4.09 -2.71 -18.64
C ASP A 68 2.92 -1.78 -18.95
N GLU A 69 3.23 -0.49 -19.14
CA GLU A 69 2.26 0.57 -19.46
C GLU A 69 1.55 0.34 -20.80
N LYS A 70 2.09 -0.51 -21.68
CA LYS A 70 1.50 -0.84 -22.99
C LYS A 70 0.59 -2.06 -22.91
N ASN A 71 0.59 -2.79 -21.80
CA ASN A 71 -0.29 -3.93 -21.59
C ASN A 71 -1.60 -3.45 -20.95
N GLU A 72 -2.69 -3.50 -21.71
CA GLU A 72 -4.02 -3.06 -21.27
C GLU A 72 -4.49 -3.77 -19.98
N GLU A 73 -4.15 -5.05 -19.78
CA GLU A 73 -4.51 -5.78 -18.56
C GLU A 73 -3.75 -5.24 -17.33
N HIS A 74 -2.46 -4.94 -17.50
CA HIS A 74 -1.65 -4.37 -16.42
C HIS A 74 -2.18 -3.00 -16.01
N VAL A 75 -2.48 -2.15 -17.00
CA VAL A 75 -3.05 -0.81 -16.81
C VAL A 75 -4.40 -0.91 -16.09
N GLU A 76 -5.33 -1.76 -16.56
CA GLU A 76 -6.65 -1.93 -15.94
C GLU A 76 -6.55 -2.35 -14.46
N ILE A 77 -5.63 -3.25 -14.13
CA ILE A 77 -5.42 -3.73 -12.76
C ILE A 77 -4.87 -2.62 -11.87
N VAL A 78 -3.80 -1.94 -12.31
CA VAL A 78 -3.10 -0.93 -11.49
C VAL A 78 -3.94 0.33 -11.35
N GLU A 79 -4.36 0.96 -12.45
CA GLU A 79 -5.19 2.18 -12.39
C GLU A 79 -6.53 1.91 -11.71
N GLY A 80 -7.09 0.72 -11.95
CA GLY A 80 -8.33 0.33 -11.30
C GLY A 80 -8.19 0.15 -9.79
N LEU A 81 -6.99 -0.16 -9.27
CA LEU A 81 -6.70 -0.29 -7.85
C LEU A 81 -6.48 1.10 -7.25
N GLU A 82 -5.73 1.94 -7.95
CA GLU A 82 -5.49 3.34 -7.61
C GLU A 82 -6.82 4.12 -7.51
N TYR A 83 -7.69 3.97 -8.51
CA TYR A 83 -9.03 4.56 -8.49
C TYR A 83 -9.89 4.04 -7.33
N ALA A 84 -9.86 2.73 -7.06
CA ALA A 84 -10.67 2.16 -5.99
C ALA A 84 -10.24 2.63 -4.60
N CYS A 85 -8.94 2.77 -4.38
CA CYS A 85 -8.37 3.17 -3.09
C CYS A 85 -8.10 4.68 -2.97
N GLY A 86 -8.35 5.46 -4.02
CA GLY A 86 -8.05 6.91 -4.04
C GLY A 86 -6.56 7.21 -3.94
N MET A 87 -5.72 6.39 -4.59
CA MET A 87 -4.27 6.53 -4.58
C MET A 87 -3.78 7.25 -5.85
N PRO A 88 -2.68 8.03 -5.78
CA PRO A 88 -1.91 8.38 -6.96
C PRO A 88 -1.24 7.13 -7.58
N SER A 89 -0.50 7.33 -8.67
CA SER A 89 0.29 6.26 -9.27
C SER A 89 1.23 5.61 -8.25
N LEU A 90 1.22 4.28 -8.19
CA LEU A 90 2.05 3.54 -7.25
C LEU A 90 3.54 3.75 -7.51
N HIS A 91 4.29 3.93 -6.43
CA HIS A 91 5.74 4.06 -6.49
C HIS A 91 6.40 2.73 -6.82
N THR A 92 7.53 2.80 -7.52
CA THR A 92 8.43 1.67 -7.71
C THR A 92 9.44 1.56 -6.57
N ARG A 93 10.14 0.43 -6.49
CA ARG A 93 11.31 0.28 -5.63
C ARG A 93 12.35 1.39 -5.88
N ASN A 94 12.58 1.75 -7.15
CA ASN A 94 13.60 2.72 -7.50
C ASN A 94 13.22 4.14 -7.06
N ASP A 95 11.94 4.50 -7.13
CA ASP A 95 11.46 5.79 -6.63
C ASP A 95 11.72 5.94 -5.13
N LEU A 96 11.44 4.88 -4.37
CA LEU A 96 11.70 4.86 -2.92
C LEU A 96 13.19 4.98 -2.60
N LEU A 97 14.05 4.18 -3.26
CA LEU A 97 15.50 4.23 -3.03
C LEU A 97 16.08 5.60 -3.41
N SER A 98 15.66 6.15 -4.55
CA SER A 98 16.14 7.44 -5.03
C SER A 98 15.71 8.59 -4.12
N ALA A 99 14.49 8.54 -3.59
CA ALA A 99 14.02 9.51 -2.62
C ALA A 99 14.79 9.42 -1.29
N ALA A 100 15.05 8.21 -0.80
CA ALA A 100 15.81 7.98 0.43
C ALA A 100 17.27 8.45 0.32
N GLU A 101 17.95 8.10 -0.77
CA GLU A 101 19.36 8.44 -0.97
C GLU A 101 19.60 9.96 -1.01
N ARG A 102 18.67 10.74 -1.56
CA ARG A 102 18.74 12.23 -1.59
C ARG A 102 18.79 12.88 -0.20
N TYR A 103 18.32 12.19 0.83
CA TYR A 103 18.24 12.70 2.20
C TYR A 103 19.04 11.85 3.18
N ASP A 104 20.17 11.28 2.71
CA ASP A 104 21.13 10.54 3.53
C ASP A 104 20.53 9.29 4.23
N LEU A 105 19.44 8.74 3.70
CA LEU A 105 18.87 7.47 4.13
C LEU A 105 19.36 6.35 3.21
N ILE A 106 20.35 5.60 3.69
CA ILE A 106 20.97 4.52 2.92
C ILE A 106 20.27 3.21 3.21
N LEU A 107 19.94 2.44 2.17
CA LEU A 107 19.36 1.11 2.33
C LEU A 107 20.33 0.20 3.10
N GLU A 108 19.91 -0.28 4.26
CA GLU A 108 20.66 -1.21 5.12
C GLU A 108 20.18 -2.65 4.91
N GLU A 109 18.87 -2.85 4.77
CA GLU A 109 18.25 -4.18 4.64
C GLU A 109 17.02 -4.15 3.72
N GLU A 110 16.85 -5.21 2.94
CA GLU A 110 15.63 -5.48 2.17
C GLU A 110 15.21 -6.93 2.40
N GLU A 111 13.98 -7.13 2.82
CA GLU A 111 13.41 -8.46 3.08
C GLU A 111 12.11 -8.65 2.28
N ASP A 112 11.94 -9.81 1.66
CA ASP A 112 10.65 -10.20 1.05
C ASP A 112 9.90 -11.17 1.96
N LEU A 113 8.88 -10.67 2.64
CA LEU A 113 8.04 -11.45 3.55
C LEU A 113 7.32 -12.61 2.85
N ALA A 114 7.11 -12.54 1.53
CA ALA A 114 6.49 -13.65 0.81
C ALA A 114 7.43 -14.85 0.72
N VAL A 115 8.74 -14.59 0.62
CA VAL A 115 9.77 -15.62 0.67
C VAL A 115 9.95 -16.10 2.11
N THR A 116 10.10 -15.19 3.08
CA THR A 116 10.32 -15.54 4.48
C THR A 116 9.17 -16.37 5.06
N ASN A 117 7.92 -15.97 4.81
CA ASN A 117 6.73 -16.63 5.37
C ASN A 117 6.16 -17.74 4.46
N GLY A 118 6.72 -17.92 3.26
CA GLY A 118 6.24 -18.89 2.27
C GLY A 118 4.84 -18.62 1.72
N ASN A 119 4.29 -17.41 1.91
CA ASN A 119 2.94 -17.03 1.49
C ASN A 119 2.97 -15.69 0.76
N ALA A 120 2.32 -15.61 -0.40
CA ALA A 120 2.18 -14.34 -1.13
C ALA A 120 1.46 -13.27 -0.30
N PHE A 121 1.77 -11.99 -0.49
CA PHE A 121 1.14 -10.89 0.26
C PHE A 121 -0.39 -10.84 0.11
N HIS A 122 -0.91 -11.29 -1.03
CA HIS A 122 -2.35 -11.36 -1.30
C HIS A 122 -3.03 -12.60 -0.70
N TYR A 123 -2.29 -13.46 0.03
CA TYR A 123 -2.80 -14.71 0.59
C TYR A 123 -4.04 -14.51 1.47
N CYS A 124 -4.05 -13.47 2.31
CA CYS A 124 -5.19 -13.14 3.17
C CYS A 124 -6.50 -12.97 2.40
N PHE A 125 -6.43 -12.60 1.12
CA PHE A 125 -7.59 -12.49 0.24
C PHE A 125 -7.81 -13.74 -0.61
N SER A 126 -6.75 -14.40 -1.06
CA SER A 126 -6.84 -15.47 -2.06
C SER A 126 -6.87 -16.89 -1.49
N HIS A 127 -6.74 -17.07 -0.18
CA HIS A 127 -6.65 -18.42 0.42
C HIS A 127 -7.93 -19.24 0.25
N SER A 128 -9.09 -18.60 0.06
CA SER A 128 -10.39 -19.25 -0.08
C SER A 128 -10.87 -19.19 -1.54
N PRO A 129 -10.88 -20.32 -2.26
CA PRO A 129 -11.42 -20.38 -3.62
C PRO A 129 -12.90 -19.99 -3.69
N LEU A 130 -13.68 -20.36 -2.67
CA LEU A 130 -15.09 -19.98 -2.57
C LEU A 130 -15.25 -18.47 -2.48
N PHE A 131 -14.43 -17.80 -1.65
CA PHE A 131 -14.48 -16.34 -1.53
C PHE A 131 -14.09 -15.66 -2.85
N MET A 132 -13.01 -16.12 -3.49
CA MET A 132 -12.60 -15.59 -4.80
C MET A 132 -13.67 -15.78 -5.88
N TRP A 133 -14.35 -16.93 -5.87
CA TRP A 133 -15.50 -17.17 -6.74
C TRP A 133 -16.66 -16.21 -6.43
N LEU A 134 -17.01 -16.00 -5.15
CA LEU A 134 -18.09 -15.11 -4.74
C LEU A 134 -17.88 -13.68 -5.25
N ILE A 135 -16.67 -13.13 -5.08
CA ILE A 135 -16.37 -11.74 -5.46
C ILE A 135 -16.18 -11.57 -6.98
N GLY A 136 -15.73 -12.62 -7.67
CA GLY A 136 -15.52 -12.61 -9.13
C GLY A 136 -16.77 -12.98 -9.94
N SER A 137 -17.77 -13.61 -9.33
CA SER A 137 -18.92 -14.18 -10.04
C SER A 137 -19.86 -13.11 -10.61
N PRO A 138 -20.11 -13.13 -11.94
CA PRO A 138 -21.13 -12.27 -12.55
C PRO A 138 -22.54 -12.53 -12.00
N PHE A 139 -22.82 -13.76 -11.56
CA PHE A 139 -24.08 -14.12 -10.93
C PHE A 139 -24.30 -13.37 -9.62
N ILE A 140 -23.29 -13.38 -8.72
CA ILE A 140 -23.36 -12.64 -7.46
C ILE A 140 -23.46 -11.13 -7.71
N ARG A 141 -22.70 -10.61 -8.68
CA ARG A 141 -22.78 -9.20 -9.10
C ARG A 141 -24.20 -8.81 -9.55
N ASN A 142 -24.87 -9.68 -10.31
CA ASN A 142 -26.25 -9.48 -10.74
C ASN A 142 -27.25 -9.55 -9.57
N LEU A 143 -27.08 -10.50 -8.65
CA LEU A 143 -27.90 -10.58 -7.43
C LEU A 143 -27.78 -9.30 -6.59
N ILE A 144 -26.58 -8.75 -6.42
CA ILE A 144 -26.35 -7.48 -5.72
C ILE A 144 -27.08 -6.33 -6.44
N SER A 145 -26.99 -6.27 -7.77
CA SER A 145 -27.74 -5.26 -8.57
C SER A 145 -29.25 -5.39 -8.37
N ILE A 146 -29.79 -6.61 -8.39
CA ILE A 146 -31.22 -6.88 -8.16
C ILE A 146 -31.61 -6.47 -6.73
N GLY A 147 -30.82 -6.86 -5.72
CA GLY A 147 -31.04 -6.48 -4.32
C GLY A 147 -31.07 -4.96 -4.13
N GLN A 148 -30.21 -4.22 -4.83
CA GLN A 148 -30.24 -2.76 -4.84
C GLN A 148 -31.53 -2.22 -5.50
N ARG A 149 -31.95 -2.78 -6.65
CA ARG A 149 -33.19 -2.36 -7.35
C ARG A 149 -34.43 -2.61 -6.50
N LEU A 150 -34.46 -3.72 -5.78
CA LEU A 150 -35.53 -4.08 -4.83
C LEU A 150 -35.44 -3.33 -3.50
N ARG A 151 -34.46 -2.43 -3.34
CA ARG A 151 -34.20 -1.66 -2.10
C ARG A 151 -33.89 -2.52 -0.87
N ILE A 152 -33.48 -3.76 -1.06
CA ILE A 152 -32.89 -4.61 -0.01
C ILE A 152 -31.50 -4.07 0.35
N LEU A 153 -30.75 -3.60 -0.66
CA LEU A 153 -29.44 -3.00 -0.50
C LEU A 153 -29.48 -1.47 -0.68
N PRO A 154 -28.61 -0.72 0.01
CA PRO A 154 -28.54 0.74 -0.12
C PRO A 154 -28.27 1.20 -1.56
N LYS A 155 -28.75 2.39 -1.90
CA LYS A 155 -28.43 3.04 -3.17
C LYS A 155 -26.91 3.17 -3.32
N GLY A 156 -26.39 2.75 -4.48
CA GLY A 156 -24.96 2.82 -4.78
C GLY A 156 -24.15 1.60 -4.33
N PHE A 157 -24.72 0.70 -3.52
CA PHE A 157 -24.03 -0.48 -3.02
C PHE A 157 -23.50 -1.38 -4.14
N HIS A 158 -24.21 -1.53 -5.25
CA HIS A 158 -23.72 -2.31 -6.40
C HIS A 158 -22.41 -1.75 -6.96
N LYS A 159 -22.33 -0.42 -7.15
CA LYS A 159 -21.11 0.25 -7.61
C LYS A 159 -20.00 0.16 -6.57
N PHE A 160 -20.33 0.43 -5.30
CA PHE A 160 -19.40 0.30 -4.18
C PHE A 160 -18.80 -1.11 -4.10
N ASN A 161 -19.62 -2.16 -4.19
CA ASN A 161 -19.12 -3.53 -4.19
C ASN A 161 -18.25 -3.83 -5.42
N ALA A 162 -18.69 -3.43 -6.62
CA ALA A 162 -17.96 -3.72 -7.85
C ALA A 162 -16.59 -3.02 -7.91
N ILE A 163 -16.49 -1.80 -7.40
CA ILE A 163 -15.26 -0.99 -7.44
C ILE A 163 -14.39 -1.27 -6.21
N PHE A 164 -14.94 -1.04 -5.01
CA PHE A 164 -14.17 -0.96 -3.77
C PHE A 164 -14.02 -2.30 -3.04
N LEU A 165 -15.07 -3.12 -2.95
CA LEU A 165 -14.98 -4.39 -2.23
C LEU A 165 -14.39 -5.50 -3.11
N SER A 166 -15.19 -6.00 -4.05
CA SER A 166 -14.80 -7.08 -4.94
C SER A 166 -13.71 -6.62 -5.91
N GLY A 167 -13.78 -5.38 -6.40
CA GLY A 167 -12.83 -4.84 -7.38
C GLY A 167 -11.41 -4.72 -6.82
N THR A 168 -11.23 -4.06 -5.67
CA THR A 168 -9.94 -3.92 -5.00
C THR A 168 -9.30 -5.28 -4.71
N VAL A 169 -10.06 -6.21 -4.13
CA VAL A 169 -9.53 -7.54 -3.80
C VAL A 169 -9.05 -8.28 -5.05
N GLN A 170 -9.86 -8.28 -6.12
CA GLN A 170 -9.47 -8.91 -7.38
C GLN A 170 -8.20 -8.29 -7.95
N LYS A 171 -8.06 -6.97 -7.92
CA LYS A 171 -6.89 -6.27 -8.47
C LYS A 171 -5.62 -6.53 -7.66
N ILE A 172 -5.70 -6.53 -6.33
CA ILE A 172 -4.58 -6.91 -5.46
C ILE A 172 -4.12 -8.35 -5.76
N VAL A 173 -5.07 -9.30 -5.83
CA VAL A 173 -4.77 -10.70 -6.08
C VAL A 173 -4.23 -10.92 -7.49
N ASN A 174 -4.86 -10.34 -8.51
CA ASN A 174 -4.45 -10.51 -9.90
C ASN A 174 -3.11 -9.80 -10.17
N GLY A 175 -2.93 -8.58 -9.68
CA GLY A 175 -1.65 -7.87 -9.77
C GLY A 175 -0.52 -8.59 -9.06
N GLY A 176 -0.80 -9.20 -7.91
CA GLY A 176 0.16 -10.07 -7.22
C GLY A 176 0.48 -11.36 -7.98
N ARG A 177 -0.52 -12.02 -8.59
CA ARG A 177 -0.31 -13.23 -9.42
C ARG A 177 0.47 -12.96 -10.70
N LEU A 178 0.23 -11.83 -11.35
CA LEU A 178 1.01 -11.35 -12.49
C LEU A 178 2.41 -10.87 -12.06
N GLY A 179 2.59 -10.60 -10.76
CA GLY A 179 3.83 -10.08 -10.19
C GLY A 179 4.11 -8.63 -10.56
N ILE A 180 3.09 -7.87 -11.01
CA ILE A 180 3.17 -6.43 -11.33
C ILE A 180 2.99 -5.54 -10.10
N LEU A 181 2.47 -6.12 -9.01
CA LEU A 181 2.37 -5.52 -7.69
C LEU A 181 3.13 -6.36 -6.66
N SER A 182 3.80 -5.70 -5.73
CA SER A 182 4.39 -6.34 -4.55
C SER A 182 3.98 -5.58 -3.30
N GLY A 183 3.39 -6.29 -2.34
CA GLY A 183 3.10 -5.78 -1.00
C GLY A 183 3.79 -6.62 0.08
N SER A 184 4.92 -7.25 -0.23
CA SER A 184 5.66 -8.12 0.69
C SER A 184 7.05 -7.59 1.07
N LYS A 185 7.56 -6.59 0.36
CA LYS A 185 8.92 -6.08 0.57
C LYS A 185 8.98 -5.09 1.73
N ILE A 186 9.88 -5.35 2.67
CA ILE A 186 10.29 -4.42 3.72
C ILE A 186 11.63 -3.82 3.31
N PHE A 187 11.74 -2.51 3.45
CA PHE A 187 12.98 -1.76 3.27
C PHE A 187 13.37 -1.11 4.59
N VAL A 188 14.59 -1.31 5.04
CA VAL A 188 15.15 -0.62 6.20
C VAL A 188 16.28 0.28 5.74
N PHE A 189 16.13 1.57 6.01
CA PHE A 189 17.13 2.58 5.74
C PHE A 189 17.79 3.02 7.05
N LYS A 190 19.04 3.45 6.95
CA LYS A 190 19.79 4.05 8.04
C LYS A 190 20.17 5.47 7.67
N LYS A 191 19.88 6.41 8.57
CA LYS A 191 20.31 7.80 8.44
C LYS A 191 21.83 7.88 8.66
N LYS A 192 22.54 8.45 7.71
CA LYS A 192 23.98 8.68 7.80
C LYS A 192 24.33 9.81 8.78
#